data_AF-A0A8S9QX82-F1
#
_entry.id   AF-A0A8S9QX82-F1
#
_cell.length_a   1.000
_cell.length_b   1.000
_cell.length_c   1.000
_cell.angle_alpha   90.00
_cell.angle_beta   90.00
_cell.angle_gamma   90.00
#
_symmetry.space_group_name_H-M   'P 1'
#
loop_
_entity.id
_entity.type
_entity.pdbx_description
1 polymer ?
#
loop_
_entity_poly.entity_id
_entity_poly.type
_entity_poly.pdbx_seq_one_letter_code
_entity_poly.pdbx_strand_id
1 'polypeptide(L)'
;MATTNLIATSNAVRFFSSSCSLGNPDHFLSRRLSQTTHRDRVQTSCCYLKMSLEAVKPVVKTETTGGIGIVRFLRGKSYFVTGATGFLGKVLVEKLLRESPEIGKIFILMKSKDQESANKRLYDEIISSDLFKLLKQMHGSSYEAFMKSKLIPVTGDIGEENLGMDSETADKISEEIYVIINTAGRTTFDDRCLF
;
A
#
# COMPACT_ATOMS: atom_id res chain seq x y z
N MET A 1 -16.36 -0.31 20.42
CA MET A 1 -15.40 0.82 20.45
C MET A 1 -15.03 1.15 19.03
N ALA A 2 -15.21 2.41 18.61
CA ALA A 2 -14.82 2.85 17.27
C ALA A 2 -13.30 3.08 17.25
N THR A 3 -12.55 2.13 16.69
CA THR A 3 -11.11 2.30 16.46
C THR A 3 -10.93 3.35 15.37
N THR A 4 -10.29 4.48 15.71
CA THR A 4 -10.01 5.56 14.77
C THR A 4 -8.81 5.16 13.92
N ASN A 5 -9.04 4.31 12.93
CA ASN A 5 -8.02 3.81 12.01
C ASN A 5 -7.84 4.76 10.83
N LEU A 6 -7.31 5.95 11.11
CA LEU A 6 -7.04 6.95 10.08
C LEU A 6 -5.54 7.15 9.96
N ILE A 7 -4.92 6.48 8.99
CA ILE A 7 -3.68 7.01 8.42
C ILE A 7 -4.06 8.34 7.75
N ALA A 8 -3.76 9.44 8.43
CA ALA A 8 -4.06 10.79 7.99
C ALA A 8 -2.96 11.28 7.05
N THR A 9 -3.09 10.96 5.77
CA THR A 9 -2.16 11.47 4.75
C THR A 9 -2.78 12.69 4.08
N SER A 10 -2.03 13.77 3.90
CA SER A 10 -2.48 14.93 3.12
C SER A 10 -2.61 14.64 1.62
N ASN A 11 -1.96 13.57 1.14
CA ASN A 11 -1.80 13.28 -0.29
C ASN A 11 -2.61 12.08 -0.80
N ALA A 12 -3.18 11.22 0.07
CA ALA A 12 -3.77 9.97 -0.41
C ALA A 12 -5.24 10.06 -0.80
N VAL A 13 -5.55 9.52 -1.97
CA VAL A 13 -6.93 9.21 -2.40
C VAL A 13 -7.33 7.86 -1.79
N ARG A 14 -8.46 7.82 -1.09
CA ARG A 14 -8.97 6.57 -0.48
C ARG A 14 -10.02 5.91 -1.37
N PHE A 15 -9.79 4.64 -1.71
CA PHE A 15 -10.77 3.77 -2.35
C PHE A 15 -11.30 2.79 -1.31
N PHE A 16 -12.57 2.97 -0.92
CA PHE A 16 -13.28 2.05 -0.04
C PHE A 16 -14.10 1.08 -0.89
N SER A 17 -14.01 -0.23 -0.62
CA SER A 17 -15.17 -1.09 -0.84
C SER A 17 -16.20 -0.71 0.23
N SER A 18 -17.42 -0.34 -0.17
CA SER A 18 -18.47 0.07 0.75
C SER A 18 -18.70 -0.98 1.84
N SER A 19 -18.30 -0.66 3.07
CA SER A 19 -18.70 -1.38 4.28
C SER A 19 -19.26 -0.32 5.22
N CYS A 20 -20.54 -0.42 5.54
CA CYS A 20 -21.30 0.52 6.34
C CYS A 20 -20.62 0.82 7.69
N SER A 21 -20.31 2.09 7.93
CA SER A 21 -20.24 2.64 9.28
C SER A 21 -21.14 3.87 9.33
N LEU A 22 -22.39 3.65 9.71
CA LEU A 22 -23.31 4.70 10.12
C LEU A 22 -22.78 5.24 11.47
N GLY A 23 -22.22 6.45 11.48
CA GLY A 23 -21.72 7.13 12.67
C GLY A 23 -21.57 8.63 12.40
N ASN A 24 -22.21 9.44 13.24
CA ASN A 24 -22.59 10.85 13.12
C ASN A 24 -21.65 11.83 12.38
N PRO A 25 -22.19 12.79 11.59
CA PRO A 25 -21.40 13.79 10.87
C PRO A 25 -21.39 15.14 11.63
N ASP A 26 -20.58 15.32 12.67
CA ASP A 26 -20.42 16.65 13.28
C ASP A 26 -19.03 16.83 13.92
N HIS A 27 -18.07 17.35 13.16
CA HIS A 27 -17.22 18.49 13.56
C HIS A 27 -16.23 18.85 12.43
N PHE A 28 -16.69 19.71 11.52
CA PHE A 28 -15.79 20.42 10.59
C PHE A 28 -15.09 21.53 11.37
N LEU A 29 -13.79 21.39 11.64
CA LEU A 29 -12.94 22.56 11.90
C LEU A 29 -11.71 22.50 11.01
N SER A 30 -11.86 23.16 9.87
CA SER A 30 -10.75 23.64 9.05
C SER A 30 -9.89 24.62 9.85
N ARG A 31 -8.62 24.31 10.05
CA ARG A 31 -7.60 25.32 10.37
C ARG A 31 -6.63 25.44 9.19
N ARG A 32 -6.68 26.61 8.54
CA ARG A 32 -5.71 27.07 7.54
C ARG A 32 -4.40 27.47 8.24
N LEU A 33 -3.31 26.96 7.67
CA LEU A 33 -1.97 27.55 7.46
C LEU A 33 -1.26 28.29 8.60
N SER A 34 0.03 27.93 8.75
CA SER A 34 1.11 28.93 8.69
C SER A 34 2.35 28.32 8.03
N GLN A 35 2.76 28.93 6.92
CA GLN A 35 4.11 28.79 6.36
C GLN A 35 5.08 29.56 7.26
N THR A 36 6.23 28.98 7.60
CA THR A 36 7.46 29.73 7.88
C THR A 36 8.69 28.90 7.56
N THR A 37 9.73 29.63 7.18
CA THR A 37 10.94 29.26 6.46
C THR A 37 12.16 28.97 7.36
N HIS A 38 13.05 28.11 6.84
CA HIS A 38 14.54 28.22 6.86
C HIS A 38 15.39 27.61 8.01
N ARG A 39 16.47 26.88 7.57
CA ARG A 39 17.75 26.48 8.22
C ARG A 39 17.67 25.53 9.43
N ASP A 40 18.56 24.57 9.69
CA ASP A 40 19.93 24.28 9.24
C ASP A 40 20.26 22.78 9.50
N ARG A 41 21.34 22.31 8.85
CA ARG A 41 22.01 20.99 8.92
C ARG A 41 21.93 20.22 10.26
N VAL A 42 21.65 18.91 10.15
CA VAL A 42 22.45 17.87 10.85
C VAL A 42 22.72 16.71 9.89
N GLN A 43 24.00 16.38 9.80
CA GLN A 43 24.57 15.30 9.01
C GLN A 43 24.65 14.05 9.89
N THR A 44 23.95 12.99 9.53
CA THR A 44 24.21 11.65 10.07
C THR A 44 24.34 10.66 8.93
N SER A 45 25.58 10.24 8.76
CA SER A 45 26.04 9.11 7.96
C SER A 45 25.35 7.81 8.43
N CYS A 46 24.73 7.07 7.51
CA CYS A 46 24.64 5.63 7.64
C CYS A 46 24.64 4.96 6.26
N CYS A 47 25.66 4.16 6.04
CA CYS A 47 25.97 3.47 4.80
C CYS A 47 24.95 2.35 4.53
N TYR A 48 24.35 2.35 3.34
CA TYR A 48 23.87 1.11 2.74
C TYR A 48 24.52 0.92 1.38
N LEU A 49 25.06 -0.28 1.22
CA LEU A 49 25.88 -0.75 0.11
C LEU A 49 25.25 -0.42 -1.25
N LYS A 50 26.07 0.16 -2.12
CA LYS A 50 25.78 0.40 -3.54
C LYS A 50 25.70 -0.94 -4.25
N MET A 51 24.49 -1.46 -4.44
CA MET A 51 24.25 -2.55 -5.38
C MET A 51 23.87 -1.93 -6.71
N SER A 52 24.86 -1.81 -7.60
CA SER A 52 24.72 -1.36 -8.97
C SER A 52 23.83 -2.34 -9.74
N LEU A 53 22.55 -2.01 -9.83
CA LEU A 53 21.63 -2.59 -10.82
C LEU A 53 21.65 -1.68 -12.04
N GLU A 54 22.04 -2.23 -13.19
CA GLU A 54 21.90 -1.54 -14.46
C GLU A 54 20.43 -1.25 -14.74
N ALA A 55 20.14 0.00 -15.10
CA ALA A 55 18.81 0.47 -15.40
C ALA A 55 18.30 -0.16 -16.71
N VAL A 56 17.41 -1.15 -16.59
CA VAL A 56 16.51 -1.50 -17.69
C VAL A 56 15.61 -0.29 -17.92
N LYS A 57 15.90 0.47 -18.98
CA LYS A 57 15.09 1.62 -19.37
C LYS A 57 13.68 1.11 -19.68
N PRO A 58 12.63 1.57 -18.96
CA PRO A 58 11.28 1.19 -19.32
C PRO A 58 10.99 1.77 -20.70
N VAL A 59 10.52 0.92 -21.60
CA VAL A 59 9.97 1.35 -22.89
C VAL A 59 8.81 2.26 -22.58
N VAL A 60 9.05 3.57 -22.70
CA VAL A 60 8.03 4.60 -22.58
C VAL A 60 7.08 4.40 -23.75
N LYS A 61 5.97 3.70 -23.52
CA LYS A 61 4.80 3.85 -24.37
C LYS A 61 4.22 5.24 -24.09
N THR A 62 4.71 6.21 -24.83
CA THR A 62 3.95 7.41 -25.16
C THR A 62 2.73 7.00 -25.98
N GLU A 63 1.70 7.85 -25.94
CA GLU A 63 0.46 7.88 -26.76
C GLU A 63 -0.81 7.56 -25.94
N THR A 64 -1.94 8.27 -25.96
CA THR A 64 -2.33 9.62 -26.41
C THR A 64 -3.61 9.98 -25.63
N THR A 65 -3.83 11.27 -25.46
CA THR A 65 -4.90 12.01 -24.76
C THR A 65 -6.33 11.56 -25.07
N GLY A 66 -7.15 11.30 -24.04
CA GLY A 66 -8.60 11.06 -24.20
C GLY A 66 -9.36 10.55 -22.96
N GLY A 67 -8.88 10.82 -21.73
CA GLY A 67 -9.54 10.38 -20.51
C GLY A 67 -9.16 11.24 -19.31
N ILE A 68 -9.77 11.01 -18.14
CA ILE A 68 -9.63 11.79 -16.89
C ILE A 68 -8.17 11.80 -16.34
N GLY A 69 -7.22 11.15 -17.01
CA GLY A 69 -5.81 11.16 -16.62
C GLY A 69 -5.47 10.25 -15.43
N ILE A 70 -6.38 9.33 -15.07
CA ILE A 70 -6.24 8.43 -13.92
C ILE A 70 -4.96 7.61 -14.00
N VAL A 71 -4.68 6.99 -15.15
CA VAL A 71 -3.45 6.20 -15.35
C VAL A 71 -2.21 7.07 -15.16
N ARG A 72 -2.22 8.31 -15.65
CA ARG A 72 -1.12 9.27 -15.46
C ARG A 72 -0.93 9.65 -13.99
N PHE A 73 -2.03 9.85 -13.26
CA PHE A 73 -1.98 10.15 -11.83
C PHE A 73 -1.37 9.00 -11.03
N LEU A 74 -1.73 7.75 -11.35
CA LEU A 74 -1.30 6.55 -10.64
C LEU A 74 0.15 6.13 -10.92
N ARG A 75 0.75 6.56 -12.03
CA ARG A 75 2.15 6.27 -12.36
C ARG A 75 3.09 6.80 -11.28
N GLY A 76 4.04 5.95 -10.84
CA GLY A 76 5.03 6.29 -9.81
C GLY A 76 4.46 6.54 -8.41
N LYS A 77 3.15 6.32 -8.19
CA LYS A 77 2.52 6.50 -6.87
C LYS A 77 2.67 5.25 -6.02
N SER A 78 2.87 5.44 -4.73
CA SER A 78 2.86 4.35 -3.75
C SER A 78 1.46 4.14 -3.16
N TYR A 79 1.17 2.90 -2.84
CA TYR A 79 -0.14 2.42 -2.40
C TYR A 79 -0.04 1.81 -1.01
N PHE A 80 -1.09 1.95 -0.22
CA PHE A 80 -1.29 1.20 1.01
C PHE A 80 -2.53 0.31 0.85
N VAL A 81 -2.35 -1.00 0.97
CA VAL A 81 -3.40 -2.00 0.74
C VAL A 81 -3.62 -2.80 2.02
N THR A 82 -4.86 -2.79 2.51
CA THR A 82 -5.29 -3.71 3.57
C THR A 82 -6.09 -4.86 2.96
N GLY A 83 -5.97 -6.05 3.56
CA GLY A 83 -6.69 -7.24 3.06
C GLY A 83 -6.11 -7.82 1.77
N ALA A 84 -4.86 -7.50 1.43
CA ALA A 84 -4.22 -7.99 0.20
C ALA A 84 -4.08 -9.52 0.14
N THR A 85 -4.15 -10.21 1.29
CA THR A 85 -4.14 -11.68 1.38
C THR A 85 -5.49 -12.31 1.04
N GLY A 86 -6.56 -11.52 1.00
CA GLY A 86 -7.87 -11.96 0.51
C GLY A 86 -7.89 -12.12 -1.01
N PHE A 87 -8.86 -12.88 -1.52
CA PHE A 87 -8.97 -13.14 -2.97
C PHE A 87 -9.01 -11.85 -3.81
N LEU A 88 -9.92 -10.92 -3.48
CA LEU A 88 -10.05 -9.64 -4.18
C LEU A 88 -8.77 -8.80 -4.10
N GLY A 89 -8.16 -8.74 -2.91
CA GLY A 89 -6.92 -8.01 -2.68
C GLY A 89 -5.78 -8.51 -3.56
N LYS A 90 -5.60 -9.84 -3.66
CA LYS A 90 -4.58 -10.44 -4.54
C LYS A 90 -4.83 -10.12 -6.01
N VAL A 91 -6.07 -10.27 -6.48
CA VAL A 91 -6.45 -9.97 -7.87
C VAL A 91 -6.18 -8.51 -8.21
N LEU A 92 -6.48 -7.60 -7.28
CA LEU A 92 -6.22 -6.18 -7.47
C LEU A 92 -4.72 -5.87 -7.55
N VAL A 93 -3.91 -6.46 -6.66
CA VAL A 93 -2.45 -6.30 -6.68
C VAL A 93 -1.84 -6.86 -7.98
N GLU A 94 -2.28 -8.04 -8.43
CA GLU A 94 -1.89 -8.63 -9.72
C GLU A 94 -2.18 -7.66 -10.88
N LYS A 95 -3.42 -7.16 -10.93
CA LYS A 95 -3.87 -6.26 -11.99
C LYS A 95 -3.06 -4.95 -12.00
N LEU A 96 -2.81 -4.35 -10.84
CA LEU A 96 -2.01 -3.13 -10.72
C LEU A 96 -0.60 -3.34 -11.25
N LEU A 97 0.07 -4.42 -10.84
CA LEU A 97 1.44 -4.72 -11.27
C LEU A 97 1.52 -5.06 -12.75
N ARG A 98 0.51 -5.73 -13.31
CA ARG A 98 0.48 -6.12 -14.72
C ARG A 98 0.16 -4.96 -15.66
N GLU A 99 -0.80 -4.11 -15.32
CA GLU A 99 -1.22 -2.99 -16.18
C GLU A 99 -0.34 -1.76 -16.01
N SER A 100 0.33 -1.61 -14.86
CA SER A 100 1.14 -0.43 -14.55
C SER A 100 2.37 -0.80 -13.73
N PRO A 101 3.39 -1.43 -14.34
CA PRO A 101 4.65 -1.77 -13.64
C PRO A 101 5.41 -0.53 -13.16
N GLU A 102 5.05 0.64 -13.70
CA GLU A 102 5.55 1.98 -13.37
C GLU A 102 5.15 2.47 -11.96
N ILE A 103 4.21 1.79 -11.28
CA ILE A 103 3.76 2.20 -9.95
C ILE A 103 4.91 2.15 -8.93
N GLY A 104 4.77 2.91 -7.85
CA GLY A 104 5.73 2.93 -6.75
C GLY A 104 5.68 1.64 -5.93
N LYS A 105 5.84 1.78 -4.61
CA LYS A 105 5.75 0.65 -3.68
C LYS A 105 4.30 0.39 -3.29
N ILE A 106 3.97 -0.87 -3.04
CA ILE A 106 2.70 -1.29 -2.46
C ILE A 106 2.99 -1.77 -1.04
N PHE A 107 2.63 -0.95 -0.07
CA PHE A 107 2.65 -1.31 1.33
C PHE A 107 1.45 -2.20 1.63
N ILE A 108 1.69 -3.40 2.12
CA ILE A 108 0.64 -4.38 2.40
C ILE A 108 0.54 -4.58 3.90
N LEU A 109 -0.61 -4.25 4.48
CA LEU A 109 -0.88 -4.56 5.89
C LEU A 109 -1.06 -6.08 6.06
N MET A 110 -0.21 -6.69 6.87
CA MET A 110 -0.21 -8.12 7.16
C MET A 110 -0.28 -8.39 8.66
N LYS A 111 -1.25 -9.22 9.05
CA LYS A 111 -1.36 -9.71 10.43
C LYS A 111 -0.23 -10.71 10.70
N SER A 112 0.76 -10.29 11.47
CA SER A 112 1.97 -11.07 11.78
C SER A 112 2.61 -10.55 13.07
N LYS A 113 3.39 -11.40 13.74
CA LYS A 113 4.05 -11.05 15.02
C LYS A 113 5.25 -10.14 14.84
N ASP A 114 5.98 -10.34 13.74
CA ASP A 114 7.23 -9.68 13.43
C ASP A 114 7.38 -9.55 11.91
N GLN A 115 8.38 -8.78 11.48
CA GLN A 115 8.64 -8.48 10.07
C GLN A 115 9.11 -9.70 9.27
N GLU A 116 9.82 -10.65 9.87
CA GLU A 116 10.26 -11.87 9.18
C GLU A 116 9.07 -12.77 8.88
N SER A 117 8.18 -12.95 9.86
CA SER A 117 6.89 -13.63 9.72
C SER A 117 6.02 -12.98 8.65
N ALA A 118 5.98 -11.64 8.58
CA ALA A 118 5.24 -10.92 7.56
C ALA A 118 5.82 -11.15 6.15
N ASN A 119 7.15 -11.10 5.99
CA ASN A 119 7.83 -11.41 4.74
C ASN A 119 7.60 -12.85 4.28
N LYS A 120 7.66 -13.81 5.21
CA LYS A 120 7.35 -15.21 4.92
C LYS A 120 5.89 -15.36 4.44
N ARG A 121 4.95 -14.75 5.15
CA ARG A 121 3.53 -14.77 4.79
C ARG A 121 3.27 -14.11 3.42
N LEU A 122 3.97 -13.02 3.11
CA LEU A 122 3.91 -12.37 1.79
C LEU A 122 4.35 -13.33 0.69
N TYR A 123 5.46 -14.04 0.92
CA TYR A 123 5.96 -15.03 -0.03
C TYR A 123 4.97 -16.18 -0.21
N ASP A 124 4.55 -16.80 0.89
CA ASP A 124 3.69 -17.98 0.90
C ASP A 124 2.30 -17.69 0.33
N GLU A 125 1.71 -16.52 0.61
CA GLU A 125 0.32 -16.24 0.21
C GLU A 125 0.20 -15.50 -1.13
N ILE A 126 1.18 -14.66 -1.49
CA ILE A 126 1.08 -13.78 -2.66
C ILE A 126 2.11 -14.16 -3.73
N ILE A 127 3.41 -14.12 -3.41
CA ILE A 127 4.47 -14.31 -4.43
C ILE A 127 4.43 -15.73 -5.01
N SER A 128 4.23 -16.74 -4.16
CA SER A 128 4.19 -18.15 -4.57
C SER A 128 2.88 -18.53 -5.27
N SER A 129 1.81 -17.75 -5.11
CA SER A 129 0.46 -18.07 -5.60
C SER A 129 0.39 -18.25 -7.12
N ASP A 130 -0.47 -19.17 -7.55
CA ASP A 130 -0.79 -19.41 -8.97
C ASP A 130 -1.52 -18.24 -9.63
N LEU A 131 -2.16 -17.36 -8.84
CA LEU A 131 -2.82 -16.17 -9.37
C LEU A 131 -1.83 -15.27 -10.14
N PHE A 132 -0.57 -15.24 -9.70
CA PHE A 132 0.49 -14.42 -10.30
C PHE A 132 1.22 -15.12 -11.45
N LYS A 133 0.71 -16.25 -11.96
CA LYS A 133 1.34 -17.02 -13.05
C LYS A 133 1.62 -16.18 -14.30
N LEU A 134 0.72 -15.26 -14.66
CA LEU A 134 0.93 -14.36 -15.81
C LEU A 134 2.11 -13.41 -15.56
N LEU A 135 2.19 -12.79 -14.38
CA LEU A 135 3.33 -11.96 -13.99
C LEU A 135 4.64 -12.77 -13.94
N LYS A 136 4.59 -14.01 -13.44
CA LYS A 136 5.75 -14.94 -13.48
C LYS A 136 6.22 -15.19 -14.91
N GLN A 137 5.30 -15.41 -15.85
CA GLN A 137 5.63 -15.59 -17.27
C GLN A 137 6.19 -14.32 -17.92
N MET A 138 5.67 -13.15 -17.57
CA MET A 138 6.13 -11.86 -18.10
C MET A 138 7.54 -11.49 -17.64
N HIS A 139 7.87 -11.74 -16.37
CA HIS A 139 9.16 -11.35 -15.77
C HIS A 139 10.20 -12.49 -15.75
N GLY A 140 9.78 -13.74 -15.96
CA GLY A 140 10.67 -14.91 -15.98
C GLY A 140 11.47 -15.04 -14.68
N SER A 141 12.79 -15.20 -14.80
CA SER A 141 13.71 -15.32 -13.66
C SER A 141 13.77 -14.08 -12.77
N SER A 142 13.38 -12.91 -13.28
CA SER A 142 13.37 -11.65 -12.51
C SER A 142 12.11 -11.44 -11.67
N TYR A 143 11.11 -12.34 -11.77
CA TYR A 143 9.81 -12.20 -11.12
C TYR A 143 9.91 -11.97 -9.60
N GLU A 144 10.66 -12.80 -8.89
CA GLU A 144 10.75 -12.66 -7.43
C GLU A 144 11.42 -11.35 -7.00
N ALA A 145 12.49 -10.96 -7.70
CA ALA A 145 13.18 -9.70 -7.44
C ALA A 145 12.25 -8.51 -7.70
N PHE A 146 11.49 -8.56 -8.81
CA PHE A 146 10.48 -7.55 -9.12
C PHE A 146 9.40 -7.46 -8.03
N MET A 147 8.81 -8.59 -7.64
CA MET A 147 7.78 -8.63 -6.59
C MET A 147 8.30 -8.10 -5.25
N LYS A 148 9.50 -8.52 -4.82
CA LYS A 148 10.14 -8.05 -3.57
C LYS A 148 10.48 -6.55 -3.61
N SER A 149 10.77 -6.00 -4.79
CA SER A 149 11.00 -4.55 -4.95
C SER A 149 9.72 -3.71 -4.88
N LYS A 150 8.57 -4.30 -5.23
CA LYS A 150 7.28 -3.62 -5.28
C LYS A 150 6.46 -3.79 -4.02
N LEU A 151 6.45 -4.99 -3.43
CA LEU A 151 5.59 -5.34 -2.30
C LEU A 151 6.38 -5.21 -0.99
N ILE A 152 5.93 -4.30 -0.12
CA ILE A 152 6.52 -4.07 1.20
C ILE A 152 5.51 -4.52 2.26
N PRO A 153 5.74 -5.64 2.97
CA PRO A 153 4.85 -6.06 4.03
C PRO A 153 5.01 -5.13 5.24
N VAL A 154 3.90 -4.80 5.87
CA VAL A 154 3.82 -3.97 7.07
C VAL A 154 3.05 -4.76 8.12
N THR A 155 3.68 -5.03 9.26
CA THR A 155 3.04 -5.73 10.37
C THR A 155 1.95 -4.87 10.97
N GLY A 156 0.74 -5.42 11.09
CA GLY A 156 -0.36 -4.74 11.78
C GLY A 156 -1.69 -5.47 11.65
N ASP A 157 -2.70 -4.94 12.33
CA ASP A 157 -4.06 -5.47 12.35
C ASP A 157 -5.07 -4.31 12.27
N ILE A 158 -6.04 -4.43 11.36
CA ILE A 158 -7.09 -3.44 11.19
C ILE A 158 -8.02 -3.33 12.42
N GLY A 159 -8.04 -4.33 13.30
CA GLY A 159 -8.81 -4.29 14.54
C GLY A 159 -8.17 -3.44 15.65
N GLU A 160 -6.87 -3.15 15.53
CA GLU A 160 -6.08 -2.47 16.56
C GLU A 160 -6.00 -0.96 16.29
N GLU A 161 -5.73 -0.16 17.32
CA GLU A 161 -5.46 1.26 17.16
C GLU A 161 -4.23 1.50 16.29
N ASN A 162 -4.27 2.56 15.48
CA ASN A 162 -3.23 2.87 14.49
C ASN A 162 -2.88 1.68 13.57
N LEU A 163 -3.86 0.81 13.30
CA LEU A 163 -3.70 -0.42 12.53
C LEU A 163 -2.63 -1.38 13.11
N GLY A 164 -2.35 -1.29 14.41
CA GLY A 164 -1.32 -2.08 15.08
C GLY A 164 0.12 -1.69 14.72
N MET A 165 0.32 -0.51 14.10
CA MET A 165 1.64 0.03 13.78
C MET A 165 2.13 0.97 14.87
N ASP A 166 3.45 1.07 15.03
CA ASP A 166 4.06 2.15 15.80
C ASP A 166 3.89 3.49 15.06
N SER A 167 3.89 4.60 15.83
CA SER A 167 3.68 5.94 15.27
C SER A 167 4.72 6.30 14.22
N GLU A 168 5.99 5.95 14.43
CA GLU A 168 7.09 6.31 13.54
C GLU A 168 6.94 5.63 12.17
N THR A 169 6.59 4.34 12.15
CA THR A 169 6.30 3.59 10.93
C THR A 169 5.06 4.13 10.23
N ALA A 170 3.99 4.42 10.98
CA ALA A 170 2.77 4.98 10.43
C ALA A 170 3.04 6.35 9.77
N ASP A 171 3.82 7.21 10.40
CA ASP A 171 4.19 8.53 9.87
C ASP A 171 5.02 8.39 8.58
N LYS A 172 6.04 7.55 8.57
CA LYS A 172 6.86 7.28 7.36
C LYS A 172 6.02 6.78 6.19
N ILE A 173 5.10 5.85 6.45
CA ILE A 173 4.20 5.33 5.42
C ILE A 173 3.26 6.46 4.96
N SER A 174 2.73 7.25 5.88
CA SER A 174 1.80 8.35 5.59
C SER A 174 2.38 9.40 4.64
N GLU A 175 3.70 9.64 4.71
CA GLU A 175 4.43 10.57 3.85
C GLU A 175 4.68 10.02 2.45
N GLU A 176 4.87 8.69 2.31
CA GLU A 176 5.19 8.05 1.04
C GLU A 176 3.94 7.69 0.21
N ILE A 177 2.80 7.41 0.86
CA ILE A 177 1.62 6.86 0.16
C ILE A 177 0.72 7.94 -0.46
N TYR A 178 0.11 7.58 -1.58
CA TYR A 178 -0.80 8.43 -2.35
C TYR A 178 -2.15 7.79 -2.62
N VAL A 179 -2.27 6.48 -2.40
CA VAL A 179 -3.53 5.77 -2.60
C VAL A 179 -3.70 4.75 -1.48
N ILE A 180 -4.84 4.79 -0.80
CA ILE A 180 -5.21 3.77 0.18
C ILE A 180 -6.32 2.93 -0.42
N ILE A 181 -6.13 1.61 -0.39
CA ILE A 181 -7.10 0.64 -0.86
C ILE A 181 -7.47 -0.24 0.32
N ASN A 182 -8.71 -0.15 0.77
CA ASN A 182 -9.23 -1.01 1.82
C ASN A 182 -10.06 -2.14 1.23
N THR A 183 -9.52 -3.37 1.30
CA THR A 183 -10.25 -4.60 0.93
C THR A 183 -10.37 -5.58 2.09
N ALA A 184 -9.93 -5.17 3.28
CA ALA A 184 -10.01 -6.00 4.47
C ALA A 184 -11.46 -6.11 4.96
N GLY A 185 -11.88 -7.34 5.24
CA GLY A 185 -13.17 -7.64 5.84
C GLY A 185 -13.13 -8.98 6.56
N ARG A 186 -13.99 -9.15 7.56
CA ARG A 186 -14.25 -10.49 8.11
C ARG A 186 -15.13 -11.24 7.12
N THR A 187 -14.67 -12.40 6.69
CA THR A 187 -15.42 -13.29 5.78
C THR A 187 -15.95 -14.51 6.53
N THR A 188 -16.05 -14.44 7.85
CA THR A 188 -16.74 -15.43 8.67
C THR A 188 -18.23 -15.21 8.52
N PHE A 189 -18.92 -16.12 7.84
CA PHE A 189 -20.38 -16.07 7.63
C PHE A 189 -21.19 -16.42 8.89
N ASP A 190 -20.51 -16.79 9.98
CA ASP A 190 -21.09 -17.27 11.23
C ASP A 190 -21.17 -16.19 12.33
N ASP A 191 -21.10 -14.91 11.94
CA ASP A 191 -21.36 -13.78 12.83
C ASP A 191 -22.86 -13.79 13.16
N ARG A 192 -23.25 -14.62 14.14
CA ARG A 192 -24.58 -14.60 14.74
C ARG A 192 -24.82 -13.20 15.27
N CYS A 193 -25.59 -12.41 14.54
CA CYS A 193 -26.19 -11.18 15.05
C CYS A 193 -27.11 -11.59 16.20
N LEU A 194 -26.58 -11.60 17.41
CA LEU A 194 -27.40 -11.57 18.60
C LEU A 194 -28.07 -10.20 18.61
N PHE A 195 -29.33 -10.19 18.17
CA PHE A 195 -30.27 -9.10 18.38
C PHE A 195 -30.66 -9.03 19.86
#